data_AF-A0A0Q1CW50-F1
#
_entry.id   AF-A0A0Q1CW50-F1
#
_cell.length_a   1.000
_cell.length_b   1.000
_cell.length_c   1.000
_cell.angle_alpha   90.00
_cell.angle_beta   90.00
_cell.angle_gamma   90.00
#
_symmetry.space_group_name_H-M   'P 1'
#
loop_
_entity.id
_entity.type
_entity.pdbx_description
1 polymer ?
#
loop_
_entity_poly.entity_id
_entity_poly.type
_entity_poly.pdbx_seq_one_letter_code
_entity_poly.pdbx_strand_id
1 'polypeptide(L)'
;MPDQSLVADEATTIAMIKAFDLCQDECNNIQQTIDGASSMLFSTWGGVAAAKYRDAIAGWQNGFNEVRQALNLLNESMVSYAKTTTSTEDDALMIGSSWAQGLT
;
A
#
# COMPACT_ATOMS: atom_id res chain seq x y z
N MET A 1 1.77 -8.69 -32.19
CA MET A 1 1.05 -7.68 -31.39
C MET A 1 1.28 -8.05 -29.94
N PRO A 2 1.70 -7.12 -29.06
CA PRO A 2 1.79 -7.42 -27.64
C PRO A 2 0.41 -7.88 -27.13
N ASP A 3 0.41 -8.89 -26.25
CA ASP A 3 -0.83 -9.40 -25.67
C ASP A 3 -1.48 -8.29 -24.84
N GLN A 4 -2.69 -7.90 -25.22
CA GLN A 4 -3.43 -6.81 -24.57
C GLN A 4 -3.78 -7.14 -23.11
N SER A 5 -3.83 -8.43 -22.75
CA SER A 5 -4.05 -8.86 -21.37
C SER A 5 -2.90 -8.48 -20.44
N LEU A 6 -1.66 -8.55 -20.94
CA LEU A 6 -0.46 -8.28 -20.15
C LEU A 6 -0.29 -6.77 -19.91
N VAL A 7 -0.50 -5.97 -20.95
CA VAL A 7 -0.49 -4.49 -20.86
C VAL A 7 -1.58 -3.98 -19.91
N ALA A 8 -2.74 -4.64 -19.86
CA ALA A 8 -3.81 -4.30 -18.93
C ALA A 8 -3.46 -4.66 -17.47
N ASP A 9 -2.73 -5.76 -17.23
CA ASP A 9 -2.29 -6.17 -15.88
C ASP A 9 -1.22 -5.24 -15.32
N GLU A 10 -0.25 -4.82 -16.15
CA GLU A 10 0.77 -3.84 -15.77
C GLU A 10 0.16 -2.49 -15.39
N ALA A 11 -0.76 -1.96 -16.22
CA ALA A 11 -1.45 -0.70 -15.94
C ALA A 11 -2.29 -0.77 -14.66
N THR A 12 -2.97 -1.89 -14.42
CA THR A 12 -3.77 -2.12 -13.20
C THR A 12 -2.88 -2.21 -11.96
N THR A 13 -1.75 -2.90 -12.06
CA THR A 13 -0.78 -3.04 -10.97
C THR A 13 -0.16 -1.70 -10.58
N ILE A 14 0.23 -0.87 -11.55
CA ILE A 14 0.75 0.49 -11.29
C ILE A 14 -0.33 1.37 -10.65
N ALA A 15 -1.57 1.29 -11.11
CA ALA A 15 -2.68 2.05 -10.54
C ALA A 15 -2.93 1.64 -9.07
N MET A 16 -2.84 0.35 -8.78
CA MET A 16 -2.99 -0.19 -7.44
C MET A 16 -1.88 0.27 -6.50
N ILE A 17 -0.60 0.22 -6.92
CA ILE A 17 0.53 0.74 -6.14
C ILE A 17 0.33 2.21 -5.78
N LYS A 18 -0.05 3.05 -6.76
CA LYS A 18 -0.34 4.48 -6.52
C LYS A 18 -1.48 4.69 -5.52
N ALA A 19 -2.52 3.87 -5.59
CA ALA A 19 -3.62 3.94 -4.64
C ALA A 19 -3.17 3.57 -3.21
N PHE A 20 -2.26 2.60 -3.05
CA PHE A 20 -1.68 2.27 -1.75
C PHE A 20 -0.79 3.37 -1.21
N ASP A 21 0.04 3.99 -2.05
CA ASP A 21 0.88 5.12 -1.63
C ASP A 21 0.02 6.29 -1.15
N LEU A 22 -1.03 6.65 -1.90
CA LEU A 22 -2.00 7.66 -1.47
C LEU A 22 -2.69 7.30 -0.15
N CYS A 23 -3.11 6.04 0.00
CA CYS A 23 -3.74 5.57 1.22
C CYS A 23 -2.79 5.66 2.43
N GLN A 24 -1.50 5.35 2.26
CA GLN A 24 -0.50 5.52 3.31
C GLN A 24 -0.31 6.98 3.72
N ASP A 25 -0.29 7.89 2.75
CA ASP A 25 -0.22 9.34 3.00
C ASP A 25 -1.44 9.85 3.77
N GLU A 26 -2.64 9.41 3.37
CA GLU A 26 -3.88 9.69 4.11
C GLU A 26 -3.81 9.14 5.53
N CYS A 27 -3.27 7.92 5.72
CA CYS A 27 -3.11 7.34 7.04
C CYS A 27 -2.15 8.16 7.92
N ASN A 28 -1.05 8.67 7.36
CA ASN A 28 -0.14 9.56 8.06
C ASN A 28 -0.85 10.85 8.50
N ASN A 29 -1.64 11.45 7.62
CA ASN A 29 -2.39 12.67 7.91
C ASN A 29 -3.44 12.46 9.01
N ILE A 30 -4.15 11.33 8.97
CA ILE A 30 -5.11 10.95 10.01
C ILE A 30 -4.41 10.82 11.38
N GLN A 31 -3.28 10.11 11.43
CA GLN A 31 -2.53 9.92 12.67
C GLN A 31 -2.10 11.26 13.27
N GLN A 32 -1.50 12.15 12.46
CA GLN A 32 -1.08 13.49 12.89
C GLN A 32 -2.26 14.34 13.38
N THR A 33 -3.40 14.26 12.70
CA THR A 33 -4.62 14.98 13.07
C THR A 33 -5.11 14.54 14.45
N ILE A 34 -5.12 13.23 14.69
CA ILE A 34 -5.58 12.67 15.96
C ILE A 34 -4.60 12.97 17.09
N ASP A 35 -3.30 12.92 16.85
CA ASP A 35 -2.28 13.32 17.83
C ASP A 35 -2.44 14.79 18.23
N GLY A 36 -2.64 15.68 17.23
CA GLY A 36 -2.88 17.10 17.45
C GLY A 36 -4.16 17.37 18.24
N ALA A 37 -5.28 16.75 17.83
CA ALA A 37 -6.57 16.90 18.50
C ALA A 37 -6.53 16.36 19.94
N SER A 38 -5.90 15.20 20.15
CA SER A 38 -5.76 14.57 21.46
C SER A 38 -4.89 15.41 22.39
N SER A 39 -3.77 15.92 21.91
CA SER A 39 -2.90 16.82 22.67
C SER A 39 -3.65 18.07 23.12
N MET A 40 -4.38 18.72 22.21
CA MET A 40 -5.19 19.90 22.53
C MET A 40 -6.26 19.58 23.57
N LEU A 41 -7.00 18.49 23.37
CA LEU A 41 -8.08 18.07 24.26
C LEU A 41 -7.55 17.79 25.68
N PHE A 42 -6.45 17.05 25.80
CA PHE A 42 -5.88 16.66 27.10
C PHE A 42 -5.09 17.76 27.80
N SER A 43 -4.76 18.85 27.11
CA SER A 43 -4.16 20.03 27.73
C SER A 43 -5.12 20.77 28.67
N THR A 44 -6.42 20.69 28.39
CA THR A 44 -7.47 21.44 29.11
C THR A 44 -8.47 20.51 29.81
N TRP A 45 -8.69 19.29 29.30
CA TRP A 45 -9.63 18.34 29.87
C TRP A 45 -8.95 17.25 30.70
N GLY A 46 -9.24 17.25 32.01
CA GLY A 46 -8.75 16.26 32.98
C GLY A 46 -9.86 15.48 33.68
N GLY A 47 -9.45 14.61 34.61
CA GLY A 47 -10.35 13.77 35.41
C GLY A 47 -10.56 12.36 34.84
N VAL A 48 -11.38 11.56 35.54
CA VAL A 48 -11.58 10.12 35.25
C VAL A 48 -12.15 9.89 33.85
N ALA A 49 -13.06 10.75 33.38
CA ALA A 49 -13.62 10.64 32.04
C ALA A 49 -12.58 10.92 30.95
N ALA A 50 -11.74 11.94 31.13
CA ALA A 50 -10.65 12.26 30.20
C ALA A 50 -9.61 11.13 30.13
N ALA A 51 -9.31 10.47 31.26
CA ALA A 51 -8.42 9.31 31.29
C ALA A 51 -8.98 8.14 30.44
N LYS A 52 -10.27 7.79 30.61
CA LYS A 52 -10.92 6.75 29.78
C LYS A 52 -10.89 7.09 28.29
N TYR A 53 -11.08 8.37 27.95
CA TYR A 53 -11.03 8.80 26.56
C TYR A 53 -9.61 8.71 25.98
N ARG A 54 -8.58 9.00 26.79
CA ARG A 54 -7.17 8.81 26.41
C ARG A 54 -6.86 7.34 26.13
N ASP A 55 -7.32 6.44 26.99
CA ASP A 55 -7.14 4.99 26.78
C ASP A 55 -7.84 4.52 25.50
N ALA A 56 -9.05 5.03 25.24
CA ALA A 56 -9.79 4.71 24.02
C ALA A 56 -9.08 5.19 22.75
N ILE A 57 -8.53 6.41 22.75
CA ILE A 57 -7.72 6.92 21.63
C ILE A 57 -6.48 6.07 21.43
N ALA A 58 -5.75 5.74 22.49
CA ALA A 58 -4.56 4.90 22.40
C ALA A 58 -4.89 3.51 21.82
N GLY A 59 -6.00 2.90 22.26
CA GLY A 59 -6.48 1.64 21.69
C GLY A 59 -6.84 1.74 20.21
N TRP A 60 -7.52 2.82 19.81
CA TRP A 60 -7.83 3.09 18.42
C TRP A 60 -6.57 3.28 17.57
N GLN A 61 -5.57 4.05 18.06
CA GLN A 61 -4.30 4.29 17.37
C GLN A 61 -3.50 3.00 17.17
N ASN A 62 -3.52 2.09 18.15
CA ASN A 62 -2.89 0.78 18.02
C ASN A 62 -3.52 -0.04 16.89
N GLY A 63 -4.85 -0.17 16.87
CA GLY A 63 -5.56 -0.88 15.79
C GLY A 63 -5.37 -0.21 14.44
N PHE A 64 -5.30 1.13 14.40
CA PHE A 64 -5.02 1.86 13.18
C PHE A 64 -3.60 1.58 12.65
N ASN A 65 -2.61 1.49 13.54
CA ASN A 65 -1.24 1.12 13.16
C ASN A 65 -1.14 -0.31 12.60
N GLU A 66 -1.95 -1.25 13.09
CA GLU A 66 -2.04 -2.60 12.51
C GLU A 66 -2.56 -2.57 11.08
N VAL A 67 -3.63 -1.78 10.81
CA VAL A 67 -4.16 -1.59 9.45
C VAL A 67 -3.09 -1.00 8.53
N ARG A 68 -2.35 0.01 8.99
CA ARG A 68 -1.24 0.61 8.22
C ARG A 68 -0.15 -0.41 7.88
N GLN A 69 0.24 -1.25 8.83
CA GLN A 69 1.23 -2.31 8.58
C GLN A 69 0.73 -3.32 7.54
N ALA A 70 -0.54 -3.72 7.61
CA ALA A 70 -1.13 -4.61 6.62
C ALA A 70 -1.16 -3.99 5.21
N LEU A 71 -1.48 -2.70 5.11
CA LEU A 71 -1.44 -1.97 3.84
C LEU A 71 -0.02 -1.91 3.25
N ASN A 72 1.00 -1.73 4.08
CA ASN A 72 2.40 -1.74 3.63
C ASN A 72 2.80 -3.09 3.07
N LEU A 73 2.46 -4.18 3.77
CA LEU A 73 2.74 -5.55 3.32
C LEU A 73 2.06 -5.85 1.98
N LEU A 74 0.83 -5.36 1.80
CA LEU A 74 0.09 -5.53 0.56
C LEU A 74 0.76 -4.76 -0.59
N ASN A 75 1.20 -3.52 -0.35
CA ASN A 75 1.94 -2.74 -1.35
C ASN A 75 3.26 -3.42 -1.74
N GLU A 76 4.03 -3.91 -0.77
CA GLU A 76 5.26 -4.68 -1.03
C GLU A 76 5.01 -5.93 -1.86
N SER A 77 3.93 -6.66 -1.55
CA SER A 77 3.51 -7.85 -2.28
C SER A 77 3.15 -7.52 -3.73
N MET A 78 2.45 -6.41 -3.96
CA MET A 78 2.09 -5.96 -5.32
C MET A 78 3.31 -5.50 -6.13
N VAL A 79 4.25 -4.79 -5.51
CA VAL A 79 5.51 -4.42 -6.16
C VAL A 79 6.32 -5.66 -6.54
N SER A 80 6.35 -6.68 -5.67
CA SER A 80 7.02 -7.95 -5.94
C SER A 80 6.34 -8.73 -7.07
N TYR A 81 5.00 -8.79 -7.07
CA TYR A 81 4.22 -9.38 -8.14
C TYR A 81 4.53 -8.70 -9.49
N ALA A 82 4.46 -7.37 -9.53
CA ALA A 82 4.77 -6.57 -10.73
C ALA A 82 6.14 -6.96 -11.33
N LYS A 83 7.19 -6.99 -10.48
CA LYS A 83 8.55 -7.33 -10.91
C LYS A 83 8.66 -8.76 -11.46
N THR A 84 7.98 -9.71 -10.83
CA THR A 84 8.02 -11.12 -11.23
C THR A 84 7.32 -11.32 -12.58
N THR A 85 6.17 -10.67 -12.77
CA THR A 85 5.43 -10.71 -14.03
C THR A 85 6.25 -10.11 -15.17
N THR A 86 6.81 -8.91 -14.99
CA THR A 86 7.69 -8.30 -16.01
C THR A 86 8.90 -9.17 -16.36
N SER A 87 9.57 -9.76 -15.36
CA SER A 87 10.73 -10.65 -15.63
C SER A 87 10.33 -11.92 -16.39
N THR A 88 9.16 -12.49 -16.08
CA THR A 88 8.66 -13.69 -16.76
C THR A 88 8.27 -13.38 -18.21
N GLU A 89 7.71 -12.20 -18.46
CA GLU A 89 7.38 -11.71 -19.80
C GLU A 89 8.64 -11.47 -20.65
N ASP A 90 9.67 -10.82 -20.08
CA ASP A 90 10.96 -10.62 -20.76
C ASP A 90 11.62 -11.95 -21.11
N ASP A 91 11.61 -12.93 -20.19
CA ASP A 91 12.15 -14.27 -20.44
C ASP A 91 11.35 -15.00 -21.53
N ALA A 92 10.03 -14.89 -21.53
CA ALA A 92 9.17 -15.50 -22.55
C ALA A 92 9.39 -14.88 -23.94
N LEU A 93 9.58 -13.56 -24.03
CA LEU A 93 9.91 -12.86 -25.28
C LEU A 93 11.30 -13.25 -25.80
N MET A 94 12.29 -13.37 -24.90
CA MET A 94 13.65 -13.78 -25.26
C MET A 94 13.69 -15.23 -25.78
N ILE A 95 12.98 -16.16 -25.12
CA ILE A 95 12.87 -17.55 -25.58
C ILE A 95 12.08 -17.62 -26.89
N GLY A 96 10.94 -16.93 -27.00
CA GLY A 96 10.15 -16.89 -28.24
C GLY A 96 10.95 -16.37 -29.44
N SER A 97 11.83 -15.39 -29.22
CA SER A 97 12.76 -14.87 -30.23
C SER A 97 13.77 -15.92 -30.70
N SER A 98 14.27 -16.81 -29.83
CA SER A 98 15.27 -17.81 -30.23
C SER A 98 14.67 -18.89 -31.14
N TRP A 99 13.40 -19.27 -30.95
CA TRP A 99 12.71 -20.20 -31.84
C TRP A 99 12.37 -19.59 -33.20
N ALA A 100 12.06 -18.29 -33.25
CA ALA A 100 11.75 -17.58 -34.49
C ALA A 100 12.97 -17.38 -35.41
N GLN A 101 14.19 -17.31 -34.85
CA GLN A 101 15.44 -17.21 -35.62
C GLN A 101 15.91 -18.54 -36.24
N GLY A 102 15.35 -19.68 -35.81
CA GLY A 102 15.70 -21.01 -36.34
C GLY A 102 14.87 -21.46 -37.54
N LEU A 103 13.94 -20.64 -38.04
CA LEU A 103 13.00 -20.96 -39.13
C LEU A 103 13.26 -20.19 -40.44
N THR A 104 14.42 -19.53 -40.57
CA THR A 104 14.90 -18.94 -41.84
C THR A 104 16.10 -19.70 -42.36
#